data_AF-A0A5B9G3J2-F1
#
_entry.id   AF-A0A5B9G3J2-F1
#
_cell.length_a   1.000
_cell.length_b   1.000
_cell.length_c   1.000
_cell.angle_alpha   90.00
_cell.angle_beta   90.00
_cell.angle_gamma   90.00
#
_symmetry.space_group_name_H-M   'P 1'
#
loop_
_entity.id
_entity.type
_entity.pdbx_description
1 polymer ?
#
loop_
_entity_poly.entity_id
_entity_poly.type
_entity_poly.pdbx_seq_one_letter_code
_entity_poly.pdbx_strand_id
1 'polypeptide(L)'
;TATTTSTSISTRLQKLPPLSNIHTKYKPQAIQQAQKALTDYLHATRSLPFTYAEHIGKNSIFSLSNLIRKIDYSVSTFPRNFRRLLRYHPINEFEFFFESIGIDYNDVSGFLPSNKFFFSEDGTVLNAACALSGFGFPWNMLGKLYTEDTSIFSKSSAELTARLSRIKEYGFSNLSVVGLCLAFPKLLSGEDELGGDIEALFGDFERVFVEFGLGNCVEGNVDACYEVCRKIRVFYDLGCQKGKVGELMSRKKILFLECSEEVLVQKADYFCKFGIGKGEVGLLLLQSPEI
;
A
#
# COMPACT_ATOMS: atom_id res chain seq x y z
N THR A 1 -21.66 -10.86 25.33
CA THR A 1 -20.80 -9.86 25.99
C THR A 1 -19.57 -9.67 25.14
N ALA A 2 -19.69 -9.01 23.98
CA ALA A 2 -19.63 -7.56 23.79
C ALA A 2 -18.25 -6.94 24.12
N THR A 3 -17.63 -6.37 23.07
CA THR A 3 -16.66 -5.25 23.06
C THR A 3 -15.24 -5.59 23.56
N THR A 4 -14.12 -5.21 22.90
CA THR A 4 -13.85 -4.07 22.01
C THR A 4 -12.52 -4.32 21.29
N THR A 5 -12.46 -4.18 19.96
CA THR A 5 -11.20 -3.93 19.24
C THR A 5 -11.34 -2.55 18.61
N SER A 6 -10.74 -1.57 19.27
CA SER A 6 -10.58 -0.20 18.76
C SER A 6 -9.09 -0.01 18.51
N THR A 7 -8.65 -0.22 17.28
CA THR A 7 -7.30 0.19 16.85
C THR A 7 -7.45 1.56 16.20
N SER A 8 -6.95 2.57 16.91
CA SER A 8 -6.91 3.96 16.47
C SER A 8 -5.83 4.14 15.40
N ILE A 9 -6.20 3.99 14.13
CA ILE A 9 -5.52 4.67 13.03
C ILE A 9 -6.37 5.89 12.73
N SER A 10 -5.83 7.09 12.97
CA SER A 10 -6.46 8.33 12.51
C SER A 10 -6.24 8.47 11.00
N THR A 11 -6.81 7.56 10.20
CA THR A 11 -7.16 7.88 8.83
C THR A 11 -8.30 8.88 8.89
N ARG A 12 -8.24 9.96 8.12
CA ARG A 12 -9.47 10.68 7.76
C ARG A 12 -10.40 9.64 7.16
N LEU A 13 -11.38 9.15 7.93
CA LEU A 13 -12.45 8.32 7.39
C LEU A 13 -13.20 9.20 6.40
N GLN A 14 -12.82 9.08 5.12
CA GLN A 14 -13.43 9.83 4.05
C GLN A 14 -14.91 9.45 4.00
N LYS A 15 -15.78 10.45 4.16
CA LYS A 15 -17.21 10.23 3.98
C LYS A 15 -17.47 10.09 2.50
N LEU A 16 -17.97 8.91 2.11
CA LEU A 16 -18.43 8.65 0.75
C LEU A 16 -19.32 9.79 0.22
N PRO A 17 -19.20 10.17 -1.07
CA PRO A 17 -20.03 11.20 -1.65
C PRO A 17 -21.50 10.82 -1.47
N PRO A 18 -22.37 11.75 -1.04
CA PRO A 18 -23.77 11.43 -0.80
C PRO A 18 -24.44 11.05 -2.13
N LEU A 19 -24.84 9.79 -2.26
CA LEU A 19 -25.71 9.30 -3.34
C LEU A 19 -27.16 9.74 -3.08
N SER A 20 -27.41 11.05 -3.05
CA SER A 20 -28.73 11.64 -2.73
C SER A 20 -29.80 11.31 -3.77
N ASN A 21 -29.40 11.00 -5.00
CA ASN A 21 -30.27 10.55 -6.10
C ASN A 21 -30.79 9.11 -5.92
N ILE A 22 -30.31 8.37 -4.91
CA ILE A 22 -30.66 6.97 -4.70
C ILE A 22 -31.21 6.76 -3.29
N HIS A 23 -32.40 6.17 -3.20
CA HIS A 23 -32.98 5.76 -1.92
C HIS A 23 -32.03 4.79 -1.19
N THR A 24 -31.81 4.98 0.12
CA THR A 24 -30.80 4.25 0.92
C THR A 24 -30.81 2.74 0.72
N LYS A 25 -32.01 2.13 0.64
CA LYS A 25 -32.20 0.68 0.39
C LYS A 25 -31.57 0.15 -0.91
N TYR A 26 -31.39 0.99 -1.92
CA TYR A 26 -30.86 0.60 -3.23
C TYR A 26 -29.39 0.99 -3.45
N LYS A 27 -28.78 1.76 -2.54
CA LYS A 27 -27.39 2.20 -2.67
C LYS A 27 -26.39 1.03 -2.81
N PRO A 28 -26.46 -0.04 -2.00
CA PRO A 28 -25.53 -1.17 -2.15
C PRO A 28 -25.66 -1.86 -3.51
N GLN A 29 -26.89 -2.06 -3.97
CA GLN A 29 -27.17 -2.66 -5.28
C GLN A 29 -26.65 -1.79 -6.43
N ALA A 30 -26.86 -0.47 -6.36
CA ALA A 30 -26.36 0.47 -7.36
C ALA A 30 -24.83 0.45 -7.44
N ILE A 31 -24.15 0.47 -6.30
CA ILE A 31 -22.68 0.39 -6.22
C ILE A 31 -22.20 -0.93 -6.83
N GLN A 32 -22.76 -2.07 -6.42
CA GLN A 32 -22.36 -3.38 -6.94
C GLN A 32 -22.55 -3.48 -8.47
N GLN A 33 -23.65 -2.95 -9.00
CA GLN A 33 -23.93 -2.92 -10.43
C GLN A 33 -22.95 -2.00 -11.19
N ALA A 34 -22.60 -0.86 -10.60
CA ALA A 34 -21.63 0.08 -11.16
C ALA A 34 -20.20 -0.50 -11.16
N GLN A 35 -19.78 -1.11 -10.06
CA GLN A 35 -18.49 -1.82 -9.94
C GLN A 35 -18.36 -2.90 -11.02
N LYS A 36 -19.40 -3.76 -11.15
CA LYS A 36 -19.42 -4.79 -12.20
C LYS A 36 -19.33 -4.18 -13.60
N ALA A 37 -20.08 -3.13 -13.88
CA ALA A 37 -20.05 -2.48 -15.19
C ALA A 37 -18.68 -1.83 -15.50
N LEU A 38 -18.01 -1.26 -14.49
CA LEU A 38 -16.65 -0.74 -14.63
C LEU A 38 -15.64 -1.86 -14.88
N THR A 39 -15.70 -2.96 -14.13
CA THR A 39 -14.88 -4.16 -14.37
C THR A 39 -15.09 -4.71 -15.78
N ASP A 40 -16.35 -4.86 -16.21
CA ASP A 40 -16.69 -5.33 -17.56
C ASP A 40 -16.11 -4.38 -18.63
N TYR A 41 -16.19 -3.06 -18.43
CA TYR A 41 -15.60 -2.06 -19.34
C TYR A 41 -14.08 -2.18 -19.42
N LEU A 42 -13.39 -2.18 -18.28
CA LEU A 42 -11.92 -2.27 -18.22
C LEU A 42 -11.43 -3.58 -18.83
N HIS A 43 -12.11 -4.70 -18.55
CA HIS A 43 -11.72 -6.00 -19.09
C HIS A 43 -12.07 -6.14 -20.57
N ALA A 44 -13.35 -6.00 -20.93
CA ALA A 44 -13.82 -6.34 -22.28
C ALA A 44 -13.56 -5.23 -23.31
N THR A 45 -13.55 -3.96 -22.89
CA THR A 45 -13.37 -2.82 -23.81
C THR A 45 -11.92 -2.32 -23.82
N ARG A 46 -11.26 -2.31 -22.66
CA ARG A 46 -9.86 -1.85 -22.54
C ARG A 46 -8.83 -2.98 -22.50
N SER A 47 -9.27 -4.23 -22.57
CA SER A 47 -8.40 -5.41 -22.63
C SER A 47 -7.48 -5.57 -21.42
N LEU A 48 -7.85 -5.02 -20.26
CA LEU A 48 -7.12 -5.28 -19.01
C LEU A 48 -7.36 -6.73 -18.57
N PRO A 49 -6.36 -7.41 -17.97
CA PRO A 49 -6.61 -8.70 -17.32
C PRO A 49 -7.72 -8.57 -16.27
N PHE A 50 -8.62 -9.56 -16.24
CA PHE A 50 -9.83 -9.48 -15.42
C PHE A 50 -9.53 -9.21 -13.94
N THR A 51 -8.49 -9.84 -13.38
CA THR A 51 -8.08 -9.65 -11.99
C THR A 51 -7.80 -8.18 -11.64
N TYR A 52 -7.07 -7.46 -12.50
CA TYR A 52 -6.74 -6.05 -12.26
C TYR A 52 -7.92 -5.12 -12.53
N ALA A 53 -8.71 -5.43 -13.57
CA ALA A 53 -9.98 -4.73 -13.82
C ALA A 53 -10.96 -4.87 -12.63
N GLU A 54 -10.96 -6.04 -11.97
CA GLU A 54 -11.76 -6.30 -10.78
C GLU A 54 -11.25 -5.51 -9.57
N HIS A 55 -9.94 -5.47 -9.34
CA HIS A 55 -9.33 -4.65 -8.29
C HIS A 55 -9.67 -3.17 -8.45
N ILE A 56 -9.51 -2.62 -9.67
CA ILE A 56 -9.87 -1.23 -9.96
C ILE A 56 -11.36 -1.00 -9.70
N GLY A 57 -12.22 -1.88 -10.22
CA GLY A 57 -13.67 -1.78 -10.03
C GLY A 57 -14.11 -1.82 -8.58
N LYS A 58 -13.55 -2.72 -7.76
CA LYS A 58 -13.94 -2.89 -6.36
C LYS A 58 -13.45 -1.76 -5.45
N ASN A 59 -12.28 -1.21 -5.71
CA ASN A 59 -11.59 -0.31 -4.78
C ASN A 59 -11.70 1.19 -5.15
N SER A 60 -12.49 1.57 -6.16
CA SER A 60 -12.65 2.96 -6.64
C SER A 60 -14.03 3.57 -6.33
N ILE A 61 -14.50 3.41 -5.08
CA ILE A 61 -15.88 3.72 -4.69
C ILE A 61 -16.20 5.22 -4.77
N PHE A 62 -15.27 6.13 -4.51
CA PHE A 62 -15.46 7.58 -4.61
C PHE A 62 -15.62 8.02 -6.06
N SER A 63 -14.69 7.61 -6.94
CA SER A 63 -14.75 7.84 -8.39
C SER A 63 -16.05 7.27 -8.97
N LEU A 64 -16.40 6.03 -8.58
CA LEU A 64 -17.66 5.40 -8.96
C LEU A 64 -18.87 6.18 -8.46
N SER A 65 -18.89 6.60 -7.21
CA SER A 65 -20.02 7.35 -6.62
C SER A 65 -20.25 8.68 -7.35
N ASN A 66 -19.16 9.36 -7.74
CA ASN A 66 -19.23 10.57 -8.54
C ASN A 66 -19.81 10.32 -9.94
N LEU A 67 -19.55 9.15 -10.53
CA LEU A 67 -20.14 8.74 -11.80
C LEU A 67 -21.62 8.36 -11.66
N ILE A 68 -21.96 7.60 -10.61
CA ILE A 68 -23.34 7.19 -10.30
C ILE A 68 -24.26 8.39 -10.14
N ARG A 69 -23.78 9.47 -9.50
CA ARG A 69 -24.56 10.70 -9.29
C ARG A 69 -24.97 11.41 -10.59
N LYS A 70 -24.28 11.13 -11.71
CA LYS A 70 -24.60 11.71 -13.03
C LYS A 70 -25.75 10.98 -13.75
N ILE A 71 -26.27 9.90 -13.18
CA ILE A 71 -27.34 9.10 -13.78
C ILE A 71 -28.58 9.10 -12.89
N ASP A 72 -29.74 9.29 -13.50
CA ASP A 72 -31.03 9.08 -12.83
C ASP A 72 -31.21 7.60 -12.48
N TYR A 73 -31.42 7.33 -11.20
CA TYR A 73 -31.50 5.96 -10.71
C TYR A 73 -32.88 5.36 -10.88
N SER A 74 -32.92 4.20 -11.52
CA SER A 74 -34.07 3.30 -11.54
C SER A 74 -33.56 1.87 -11.56
N VAL A 75 -34.14 1.00 -10.71
CA VAL A 75 -33.68 -0.37 -10.51
C VAL A 75 -33.61 -1.17 -11.82
N SER A 76 -34.57 -0.97 -12.73
CA SER A 76 -34.66 -1.71 -13.99
C SER A 76 -33.74 -1.19 -15.09
N THR A 77 -33.47 0.13 -15.12
CA THR A 77 -32.72 0.76 -16.23
C THR A 77 -31.29 1.13 -15.87
N PHE A 78 -30.96 1.25 -14.58
CA PHE A 78 -29.66 1.72 -14.11
C PHE A 78 -28.47 0.92 -14.67
N PRO A 79 -28.44 -0.43 -14.63
CA PRO A 79 -27.31 -1.19 -15.18
C PRO A 79 -27.04 -0.89 -16.66
N ARG A 80 -28.12 -0.77 -17.45
CA ARG A 80 -28.04 -0.47 -18.89
C ARG A 80 -27.56 0.96 -19.12
N ASN A 81 -28.10 1.92 -18.38
CA ASN A 81 -27.73 3.33 -18.50
C ASN A 81 -26.28 3.57 -18.08
N PHE A 82 -25.80 2.89 -17.04
CA PHE A 82 -24.42 3.02 -16.57
C PHE A 82 -23.41 2.43 -17.57
N ARG A 83 -23.68 1.24 -18.13
CA ARG A 83 -22.87 0.68 -19.24
C ARG A 83 -22.86 1.60 -20.46
N ARG A 84 -24.01 2.20 -20.78
CA ARG A 84 -24.13 3.18 -21.86
C ARG A 84 -23.27 4.42 -21.58
N LEU A 85 -23.25 4.91 -20.34
CA LEU A 85 -22.41 6.02 -19.93
C LEU A 85 -20.92 5.71 -20.18
N LEU A 86 -20.42 4.57 -19.69
CA LEU A 86 -19.03 4.15 -19.89
C LEU A 86 -18.65 3.99 -21.38
N ARG A 87 -19.59 3.57 -22.22
CA ARG A 87 -19.36 3.38 -23.66
C ARG A 87 -19.24 4.69 -24.44
N TYR A 88 -19.99 5.71 -24.05
CA TYR A 88 -20.12 6.95 -24.83
C TYR A 88 -19.50 8.18 -24.18
N HIS A 89 -19.14 8.10 -22.90
CA HIS A 89 -18.49 9.19 -22.18
C HIS A 89 -17.12 8.71 -21.66
N PRO A 90 -16.03 9.35 -22.08
CA PRO A 90 -14.70 8.98 -21.63
C PRO A 90 -14.59 9.22 -20.11
N ILE A 91 -14.14 8.20 -19.39
CA ILE A 91 -13.77 8.31 -17.98
C ILE A 91 -12.25 8.45 -17.87
N ASN A 92 -11.76 9.13 -16.84
CA ASN A 92 -10.34 9.16 -16.54
C ASN A 92 -9.94 7.87 -15.80
N GLU A 93 -9.38 6.90 -16.52
CA GLU A 93 -9.00 5.59 -16.00
C GLU A 93 -7.94 5.69 -14.89
N PHE A 94 -7.08 6.71 -14.93
CA PHE A 94 -6.09 6.98 -13.88
C PHE A 94 -6.74 7.40 -12.56
N GLU A 95 -7.85 8.14 -12.59
CA GLU A 95 -8.60 8.52 -11.37
C GLU A 95 -9.07 7.27 -10.62
N PHE A 96 -9.72 6.35 -11.33
CA PHE A 96 -10.19 5.09 -10.75
C PHE A 96 -9.02 4.21 -10.28
N PHE A 97 -7.93 4.16 -11.04
CA PHE A 97 -6.78 3.37 -10.67
C PHE A 97 -6.07 3.88 -9.43
N PHE A 98 -5.76 5.18 -9.34
CA PHE A 98 -5.06 5.75 -8.20
C PHE A 98 -5.86 5.60 -6.90
N GLU A 99 -7.17 5.83 -6.96
CA GLU A 99 -8.04 5.51 -5.84
C GLU A 99 -7.97 4.01 -5.49
N SER A 100 -8.04 3.14 -6.50
CA SER A 100 -8.08 1.69 -6.28
C SER A 100 -6.83 1.11 -5.62
N ILE A 101 -5.66 1.70 -5.86
CA ILE A 101 -4.39 1.28 -5.24
C ILE A 101 -4.22 1.83 -3.82
N GLY A 102 -5.20 2.60 -3.31
CA GLY A 102 -5.23 3.09 -1.94
C GLY A 102 -4.74 4.52 -1.76
N ILE A 103 -4.64 5.33 -2.81
CA ILE A 103 -4.41 6.77 -2.66
C ILE A 103 -5.71 7.43 -2.19
N ASP A 104 -5.60 8.33 -1.21
CA ASP A 104 -6.72 9.13 -0.70
C ASP A 104 -7.40 9.88 -1.86
N TYR A 105 -8.72 9.74 -2.01
CA TYR A 105 -9.44 10.34 -3.14
C TYR A 105 -9.20 11.86 -3.30
N ASN A 106 -8.98 12.60 -2.20
CA ASN A 106 -8.73 14.04 -2.31
C ASN A 106 -7.36 14.35 -2.93
N ASP A 107 -6.41 13.44 -2.76
CA ASP A 107 -5.04 13.59 -3.25
C ASP A 107 -4.89 13.05 -4.68
N VAL A 108 -5.80 12.18 -5.16
CA VAL A 108 -5.78 11.58 -6.51
C VAL A 108 -5.58 12.63 -7.60
N SER A 109 -6.25 13.78 -7.49
CA SER A 109 -6.15 14.85 -8.49
C SER A 109 -4.71 15.37 -8.69
N GLY A 110 -3.87 15.31 -7.66
CA GLY A 110 -2.46 15.71 -7.73
C GLY A 110 -1.56 14.72 -8.48
N PHE A 111 -2.04 13.49 -8.70
CA PHE A 111 -1.29 12.42 -9.38
C PHE A 111 -1.76 12.15 -10.82
N LEU A 112 -2.83 12.81 -11.26
CA LEU A 112 -3.36 12.57 -12.60
C LEU A 112 -2.38 13.03 -13.68
N PRO A 113 -2.10 12.20 -14.70
CA PRO A 113 -1.27 12.61 -15.81
C PRO A 113 -1.92 13.75 -16.59
N SER A 114 -1.11 14.73 -16.99
CA SER A 114 -1.59 15.85 -17.80
C SER A 114 -2.04 15.37 -19.18
N ASN A 115 -3.27 15.71 -19.57
CA ASN A 115 -3.86 15.41 -20.87
C ASN A 115 -3.95 13.91 -21.23
N LYS A 116 -3.96 13.00 -20.24
CA LYS A 116 -4.19 11.56 -20.47
C LYS A 116 -5.35 11.06 -19.62
N PHE A 117 -6.20 10.24 -20.23
CA PHE A 117 -7.40 9.70 -19.62
C PHE A 117 -7.42 8.16 -19.67
N PHE A 118 -6.64 7.53 -20.54
CA PHE A 118 -6.69 6.08 -20.77
C PHE A 118 -5.32 5.42 -20.62
N PHE A 119 -5.31 4.17 -20.14
CA PHE A 119 -4.07 3.38 -20.05
C PHE A 119 -3.46 3.06 -21.41
N SER A 120 -4.24 3.12 -22.50
CA SER A 120 -3.71 2.98 -23.86
C SER A 120 -2.79 4.13 -24.26
N GLU A 121 -2.90 5.29 -23.61
CA GLU A 121 -2.01 6.43 -23.83
C GLU A 121 -0.73 6.32 -22.99
N ASP A 122 -0.85 5.71 -21.81
CA ASP A 122 0.28 5.45 -20.90
C ASP A 122 -0.04 4.29 -19.95
N GLY A 123 0.52 3.12 -20.25
CA GLY A 123 0.33 1.91 -19.45
C GLY A 123 1.39 1.70 -18.37
N THR A 124 2.37 2.59 -18.24
CA THR A 124 3.57 2.38 -17.38
C THR A 124 3.19 2.10 -15.93
N VAL A 125 2.41 3.00 -15.32
CA VAL A 125 1.97 2.90 -13.93
C VAL A 125 1.14 1.63 -13.68
N LEU A 126 0.27 1.25 -14.63
CA LEU A 126 -0.55 0.05 -14.52
C LEU A 126 0.33 -1.21 -14.62
N ASN A 127 1.29 -1.24 -15.54
CA ASN A 127 2.20 -2.38 -15.73
C ASN A 127 3.10 -2.61 -14.51
N ALA A 128 3.57 -1.53 -13.87
CA ALA A 128 4.30 -1.60 -12.62
C ALA A 128 3.43 -2.13 -11.48
N ALA A 129 2.20 -1.62 -11.34
CA ALA A 129 1.24 -2.10 -10.34
C ALA A 129 0.91 -3.60 -10.54
N CYS A 130 0.70 -4.02 -11.79
CA CYS A 130 0.49 -5.44 -12.12
C CYS A 130 1.71 -6.30 -11.75
N ALA A 131 2.93 -5.83 -12.00
CA ALA A 131 4.15 -6.58 -11.64
C ALA A 131 4.30 -6.74 -10.13
N LEU A 132 4.11 -5.65 -9.37
CA LEU A 132 4.13 -5.68 -7.91
C LEU A 132 3.01 -6.59 -7.35
N SER A 133 1.79 -6.43 -7.84
CA SER A 133 0.67 -7.27 -7.41
C SER A 133 0.89 -8.74 -7.75
N GLY A 134 1.42 -9.04 -8.93
CA GLY A 134 1.77 -10.40 -9.37
C GLY A 134 2.86 -11.07 -8.51
N PHE A 135 3.75 -10.28 -7.89
CA PHE A 135 4.72 -10.80 -6.92
C PHE A 135 4.09 -11.12 -5.55
N GLY A 136 3.02 -10.40 -5.18
CA GLY A 136 2.29 -10.61 -3.92
C GLY A 136 1.98 -9.34 -3.13
N PHE A 137 2.23 -8.15 -3.68
CA PHE A 137 1.86 -6.90 -2.99
C PHE A 137 0.33 -6.73 -2.99
N PRO A 138 -0.29 -6.41 -1.83
CA PRO A 138 -1.71 -6.08 -1.77
C PRO A 138 -2.02 -4.86 -2.63
N TRP A 139 -3.01 -4.99 -3.51
CA TRP A 139 -3.35 -3.95 -4.50
C TRP A 139 -3.59 -2.58 -3.86
N ASN A 140 -4.35 -2.54 -2.76
CA ASN A 140 -4.71 -1.33 -2.00
C ASN A 140 -3.56 -0.74 -1.17
N MET A 141 -2.38 -1.36 -1.16
CA MET A 141 -1.19 -0.82 -0.51
C MET A 141 -0.20 -0.22 -1.51
N LEU A 142 -0.40 -0.45 -2.81
CA LEU A 142 0.50 0.07 -3.86
C LEU A 142 0.52 1.61 -3.90
N GLY A 143 -0.56 2.27 -3.48
CA GLY A 143 -0.62 3.72 -3.34
C GLY A 143 0.40 4.28 -2.35
N LYS A 144 0.79 3.51 -1.32
CA LYS A 144 1.86 3.90 -0.39
C LYS A 144 3.22 3.97 -1.07
N LEU A 145 3.51 2.99 -1.92
CA LEU A 145 4.74 2.99 -2.72
C LEU A 145 4.74 4.16 -3.69
N TYR A 146 3.62 4.38 -4.39
CA TYR A 146 3.51 5.43 -5.40
C TYR A 146 3.67 6.83 -4.79
N THR A 147 3.05 7.07 -3.63
CA THR A 147 3.10 8.36 -2.94
C THR A 147 4.47 8.66 -2.33
N GLU A 148 5.20 7.64 -1.86
CA GLU A 148 6.55 7.83 -1.31
C GLU A 148 7.61 7.96 -2.42
N ASP A 149 7.50 7.20 -3.50
CA ASP A 149 8.44 7.26 -4.63
C ASP A 149 7.78 6.86 -5.97
N THR A 150 7.43 7.88 -6.76
CA THR A 150 6.79 7.69 -8.08
C THR A 150 7.71 7.01 -9.10
N SER A 151 9.04 7.04 -8.90
CA SER A 151 9.99 6.44 -9.84
C SER A 151 9.86 4.92 -9.90
N ILE A 152 9.39 4.29 -8.82
CA ILE A 152 9.10 2.85 -8.78
C ILE A 152 8.13 2.46 -9.90
N PHE A 153 7.14 3.30 -10.18
CA PHE A 153 6.09 3.04 -11.17
C PHE A 153 6.46 3.51 -12.58
N SER A 154 7.63 4.12 -12.75
CA SER A 154 8.22 4.38 -14.07
C SER A 154 9.02 3.20 -14.60
N LYS A 155 9.38 2.23 -13.75
CA LYS A 155 10.11 1.01 -14.11
C LYS A 155 9.24 0.03 -14.87
N SER A 156 9.86 -0.70 -15.78
CA SER A 156 9.22 -1.81 -16.48
C SER A 156 8.95 -3.00 -15.54
N SER A 157 7.99 -3.84 -15.93
CA SER A 157 7.68 -5.07 -15.18
C SER A 157 8.89 -6.01 -15.07
N ALA A 158 9.79 -6.00 -16.05
CA ALA A 158 11.02 -6.80 -16.02
C ALA A 158 12.02 -6.29 -14.98
N GLU A 159 12.25 -4.97 -14.93
CA GLU A 159 13.13 -4.34 -13.94
C GLU A 159 12.63 -4.57 -12.51
N LEU A 160 11.33 -4.39 -12.26
CA LEU A 160 10.74 -4.65 -10.95
C LEU A 160 10.86 -6.13 -10.55
N THR A 161 10.62 -7.05 -11.49
CA THR A 161 10.73 -8.49 -11.25
C THR A 161 12.16 -8.90 -10.94
N ALA A 162 13.13 -8.40 -11.71
CA ALA A 162 14.55 -8.63 -11.47
C ALA A 162 14.98 -8.09 -10.10
N ARG A 163 14.55 -6.87 -9.76
CA ARG A 163 14.84 -6.25 -8.48
C ARG A 163 14.30 -7.06 -7.30
N LEU A 164 13.04 -7.46 -7.35
CA LEU A 164 12.41 -8.28 -6.31
C LEU A 164 13.08 -9.66 -6.18
N SER A 165 13.47 -10.25 -7.30
CA SER A 165 14.18 -11.54 -7.32
C SER A 165 15.55 -11.42 -6.64
N ARG A 166 16.29 -10.33 -6.89
CA ARG A 166 17.56 -10.08 -6.20
C ARG A 166 17.41 -9.90 -4.70
N ILE A 167 16.36 -9.20 -4.23
CA ILE A 167 16.11 -9.08 -2.79
C ILE A 167 15.84 -10.47 -2.18
N LYS A 168 15.14 -11.33 -2.92
CA LYS A 168 14.84 -12.70 -2.48
C LYS A 168 16.09 -13.58 -2.33
N GLU A 169 17.17 -13.30 -3.05
CA GLU A 169 18.45 -14.05 -2.95
C GLU A 169 19.10 -13.93 -1.56
N TYR A 170 18.72 -12.95 -0.75
CA TYR A 170 19.11 -12.82 0.66
C TYR A 170 18.35 -13.76 1.61
N GLY A 171 17.61 -14.74 1.08
CA GLY A 171 16.91 -15.75 1.88
C GLY A 171 15.52 -15.32 2.39
N PHE A 172 15.04 -14.14 1.99
CA PHE A 172 13.71 -13.66 2.38
C PHE A 172 12.59 -14.42 1.65
N SER A 173 11.49 -14.69 2.36
CA SER A 173 10.25 -15.15 1.72
C SER A 173 9.60 -14.03 0.92
N ASN A 174 8.73 -14.35 -0.06
CA ASN A 174 7.98 -13.32 -0.80
C ASN A 174 7.23 -12.37 0.16
N LEU A 175 6.67 -12.92 1.25
CA LEU A 175 5.96 -12.16 2.27
C LEU A 175 6.87 -11.12 2.93
N SER A 176 8.06 -11.55 3.35
CA SER A 176 9.07 -10.65 3.95
C SER A 176 9.53 -9.58 2.97
N VAL A 177 9.76 -9.95 1.70
CA VAL A 177 10.14 -8.99 0.64
C VAL A 177 9.05 -7.92 0.45
N VAL A 178 7.77 -8.33 0.41
CA VAL A 178 6.63 -7.41 0.29
C VAL A 178 6.58 -6.46 1.48
N GLY A 179 6.59 -6.98 2.71
CA GLY A 179 6.53 -6.16 3.93
C GLY A 179 7.71 -5.19 4.04
N LEU A 180 8.92 -5.67 3.70
CA LEU A 180 10.13 -4.86 3.67
C LEU A 180 10.05 -3.74 2.62
N CYS A 181 9.65 -4.04 1.39
CA CYS A 181 9.56 -3.01 0.33
C CYS A 181 8.44 -2.00 0.60
N LEU A 182 7.33 -2.42 1.21
CA LEU A 182 6.28 -1.49 1.65
C LEU A 182 6.77 -0.54 2.74
N ALA A 183 7.60 -1.02 3.67
CA ALA A 183 8.19 -0.18 4.70
C ALA A 183 9.38 0.66 4.18
N PHE A 184 10.12 0.18 3.19
CA PHE A 184 11.29 0.86 2.62
C PHE A 184 11.19 0.93 1.08
N PRO A 185 10.32 1.80 0.52
CA PRO A 185 10.04 1.83 -0.93
C PRO A 185 11.28 2.05 -1.80
N LYS A 186 12.29 2.77 -1.29
CA LYS A 186 13.58 3.01 -1.97
C LYS A 186 14.31 1.73 -2.38
N LEU A 187 14.00 0.60 -1.74
CA LEU A 187 14.53 -0.70 -2.13
C LEU A 187 14.11 -1.10 -3.55
N LEU A 188 12.96 -0.61 -4.04
CA LEU A 188 12.45 -0.85 -5.39
C LEU A 188 13.00 0.15 -6.41
N SER A 189 13.42 1.33 -5.98
CA SER A 189 13.85 2.44 -6.84
C SER A 189 15.29 2.33 -7.34
N GLY A 190 16.15 1.62 -6.59
CA GLY A 190 17.59 1.52 -6.88
C GLY A 190 17.92 0.99 -8.28
N GLU A 191 19.09 1.41 -8.78
CA GLU A 191 19.75 0.84 -9.97
C GLU A 191 20.24 -0.59 -9.67
N ASP A 192 20.92 -1.20 -10.64
CA ASP A 192 21.34 -2.60 -10.60
C ASP A 192 22.24 -2.92 -9.40
N GLU A 193 23.01 -1.98 -8.84
CA GLU A 193 23.82 -2.26 -7.64
C GLU A 193 23.10 -1.88 -6.34
N LEU A 194 23.10 -2.82 -5.38
CA LEU A 194 22.68 -2.55 -4.01
C LEU A 194 23.84 -1.82 -3.33
N GLY A 195 23.68 -0.52 -3.05
CA GLY A 195 24.70 0.22 -2.31
C GLY A 195 24.91 -0.37 -0.90
N GLY A 196 26.10 -0.15 -0.32
CA GLY A 196 26.47 -0.76 0.98
C GLY A 196 25.49 -0.44 2.13
N ASP A 197 24.79 0.69 2.04
CA ASP A 197 23.71 1.05 2.97
C ASP A 197 22.52 0.08 2.92
N ILE A 198 22.16 -0.42 1.74
CA ILE A 198 21.08 -1.39 1.53
C ILE A 198 21.54 -2.78 1.96
N GLU A 199 22.78 -3.16 1.65
CA GLU A 199 23.35 -4.43 2.10
C GLU A 199 23.40 -4.51 3.64
N ALA A 200 23.79 -3.43 4.30
CA ALA A 200 23.77 -3.33 5.76
C ALA A 200 22.34 -3.47 6.33
N LEU A 201 21.34 -2.88 5.66
CA LEU A 201 19.93 -3.05 6.02
C LEU A 201 19.51 -4.52 5.89
N PHE A 202 19.87 -5.18 4.78
CA PHE A 202 19.55 -6.59 4.57
C PHE A 202 20.23 -7.49 5.59
N GLY A 203 21.46 -7.20 6.00
CA GLY A 203 22.12 -7.93 7.08
C GLY A 203 21.37 -7.85 8.41
N ASP A 204 20.81 -6.68 8.75
CA ASP A 204 19.97 -6.55 9.95
C ASP A 204 18.64 -7.32 9.81
N PHE A 205 18.01 -7.25 8.63
CA PHE A 205 16.75 -7.96 8.34
C PHE A 205 16.93 -9.48 8.26
N GLU A 206 18.04 -9.97 7.73
CA GLU A 206 18.38 -11.39 7.68
C GLU A 206 18.47 -11.95 9.10
N ARG A 207 19.16 -11.26 10.01
CA ARG A 207 19.15 -11.60 11.44
C ARG A 207 17.73 -11.65 11.98
N VAL A 208 16.95 -10.58 11.81
CA VAL A 208 15.61 -10.48 12.41
C VAL A 208 14.64 -11.53 11.86
N PHE A 209 14.54 -11.67 10.53
CA PHE A 209 13.52 -12.47 9.87
C PHE A 209 13.95 -13.92 9.60
N VAL A 210 15.20 -14.15 9.23
CA VAL A 210 15.70 -15.47 8.82
C VAL A 210 16.31 -16.19 10.01
N GLU A 211 17.39 -15.65 10.60
CA GLU A 211 18.14 -16.34 11.66
C GLU A 211 17.30 -16.51 12.93
N PHE A 212 16.63 -15.43 13.35
CA PHE A 212 15.82 -15.45 14.57
C PHE A 212 14.35 -15.71 14.27
N GLY A 213 13.92 -15.83 13.02
CA GLY A 213 12.58 -16.33 12.68
C GLY A 213 11.40 -15.42 13.05
N LEU A 214 11.59 -14.09 13.12
CA LEU A 214 10.45 -13.17 13.26
C LEU A 214 9.49 -13.29 12.07
N GLY A 215 9.99 -13.72 10.90
CA GLY A 215 9.16 -14.02 9.73
C GLY A 215 8.11 -15.09 9.99
N ASN A 216 8.39 -16.06 10.86
CA ASN A 216 7.45 -17.13 11.22
C ASN A 216 6.29 -16.59 12.09
N CYS A 217 6.51 -15.50 12.83
CA CYS A 217 5.48 -14.89 13.68
C CYS A 217 4.43 -14.11 12.88
N VAL A 218 4.74 -13.73 11.64
CA VAL A 218 3.87 -12.95 10.74
C VAL A 218 3.47 -13.75 9.50
N GLU A 219 3.67 -15.07 9.52
CA GLU A 219 3.49 -15.94 8.36
C GLU A 219 2.06 -15.84 7.78
N GLY A 220 1.98 -15.75 6.46
CA GLY A 220 0.72 -15.65 5.72
C GLY A 220 0.00 -14.30 5.81
N ASN A 221 0.51 -13.32 6.56
CA ASN A 221 -0.15 -12.03 6.74
C ASN A 221 0.76 -10.85 6.34
N VAL A 222 0.49 -10.26 5.16
CA VAL A 222 1.27 -9.13 4.65
C VAL A 222 1.15 -7.91 5.56
N ASP A 223 -0.05 -7.63 6.08
CA ASP A 223 -0.26 -6.49 6.97
C ASP A 223 0.58 -6.63 8.25
N ALA A 224 0.58 -7.81 8.87
CA ALA A 224 1.38 -8.07 10.06
C ALA A 224 2.90 -7.96 9.79
N CYS A 225 3.36 -8.49 8.64
CA CYS A 225 4.76 -8.36 8.24
C CYS A 225 5.13 -6.89 7.98
N TYR A 226 4.27 -6.15 7.29
CA TYR A 226 4.44 -4.73 7.06
C TYR A 226 4.47 -3.92 8.37
N GLU A 227 3.57 -4.20 9.33
CA GLU A 227 3.58 -3.56 10.65
C GLU A 227 4.91 -3.75 11.38
N VAL A 228 5.46 -4.97 11.37
CA VAL A 228 6.78 -5.24 11.94
C VAL A 228 7.86 -4.44 11.23
N CYS A 229 7.87 -4.43 9.89
CA CYS A 229 8.84 -3.68 9.11
C CYS A 229 8.76 -2.16 9.36
N ARG A 230 7.56 -1.61 9.58
CA ARG A 230 7.36 -0.20 9.96
C ARG A 230 7.95 0.12 11.33
N LYS A 231 7.71 -0.73 12.33
CA LYS A 231 8.31 -0.56 13.66
C LYS A 231 9.84 -0.63 13.60
N ILE A 232 10.39 -1.48 12.74
CA ILE A 232 11.84 -1.51 12.46
C ILE A 232 12.29 -0.19 11.81
N ARG A 233 11.55 0.35 10.84
CA ARG A 233 11.83 1.65 10.19
C ARG A 233 11.97 2.79 11.20
N VAL A 234 11.14 2.82 12.25
CA VAL A 234 11.24 3.83 13.33
C VAL A 234 12.66 3.94 13.89
N PHE A 235 13.35 2.81 14.12
CA PHE A 235 14.72 2.83 14.63
C PHE A 235 15.72 3.43 13.64
N TYR A 236 15.56 3.15 12.35
CA TYR A 236 16.40 3.77 11.32
C TYR A 236 16.10 5.26 11.13
N ASP A 237 14.85 5.68 11.25
CA ASP A 237 14.45 7.10 11.22
C ASP A 237 14.97 7.85 12.46
N LEU A 238 15.19 7.15 13.58
CA LEU A 238 15.91 7.64 14.76
C LEU A 238 17.43 7.68 14.56
N GLY A 239 17.97 7.15 13.46
CA GLY A 239 19.40 7.19 13.15
C GLY A 239 20.19 6.00 13.69
N CYS A 240 19.54 4.89 14.02
CA CYS A 240 20.24 3.63 14.26
C CYS A 240 21.04 3.23 13.02
N GLN A 241 22.30 2.84 13.22
CA GLN A 241 23.17 2.45 12.11
C GLN A 241 22.76 1.09 11.54
N LYS A 242 22.52 1.04 10.23
CA LYS A 242 22.26 -0.20 9.48
C LYS A 242 23.45 -1.15 9.60
N GLY A 243 23.18 -2.44 9.71
CA GLY A 243 24.15 -3.51 9.92
C GLY A 243 24.69 -3.61 11.34
N LYS A 244 24.17 -2.82 12.30
CA LYS A 244 24.64 -2.81 13.70
C LYS A 244 23.55 -3.13 14.71
N VAL A 245 22.28 -3.08 14.33
CA VAL A 245 21.15 -3.18 15.26
C VAL A 245 20.33 -4.45 15.11
N GLY A 246 20.56 -5.26 14.06
CA GLY A 246 19.81 -6.48 13.80
C GLY A 246 19.84 -7.49 14.94
N GLU A 247 20.99 -7.62 15.63
CA GLU A 247 21.10 -8.50 16.80
C GLU A 247 20.34 -7.98 18.03
N LEU A 248 20.31 -6.67 18.24
CA LEU A 248 19.52 -6.07 19.32
C LEU A 248 18.02 -6.24 19.04
N MET A 249 17.61 -5.98 17.79
CA MET A 249 16.23 -6.17 17.34
C MET A 249 15.79 -7.63 17.49
N SER A 250 16.64 -8.58 17.10
CA SER A 250 16.31 -10.01 17.12
C SER A 250 16.12 -10.56 18.53
N ARG A 251 16.85 -10.02 19.52
CA ARG A 251 16.69 -10.37 20.95
C ARG A 251 15.40 -9.82 21.57
N LYS A 252 14.75 -8.83 20.93
CA LYS A 252 13.59 -8.10 21.48
C LYS A 252 12.35 -8.18 20.58
N LYS A 253 12.06 -9.35 20.01
CA LYS A 253 10.89 -9.57 19.12
C LYS A 253 9.56 -9.06 19.67
N ILE A 254 9.34 -9.21 20.98
CA ILE A 254 8.10 -8.78 21.67
C ILE A 254 7.84 -7.29 21.41
N LEU A 255 8.88 -6.46 21.34
CA LEU A 255 8.77 -5.04 21.03
C LEU A 255 8.10 -4.81 19.67
N PHE A 256 8.46 -5.61 18.66
CA PHE A 256 7.93 -5.48 17.30
C PHE A 256 6.57 -6.16 17.12
N LEU A 257 6.25 -7.14 17.96
CA LEU A 257 4.98 -7.87 17.88
C LEU A 257 3.87 -7.17 18.69
N GLU A 258 4.16 -6.71 19.90
CA GLU A 258 3.14 -6.23 20.84
C GLU A 258 3.05 -4.70 20.93
N CYS A 259 4.17 -3.98 20.79
CA CYS A 259 4.15 -2.52 20.88
C CYS A 259 3.58 -1.91 19.59
N SER A 260 2.75 -0.87 19.70
CA SER A 260 2.29 -0.14 18.51
C SER A 260 3.38 0.81 18.00
N GLU A 261 3.34 1.13 16.70
CA GLU A 261 4.26 2.11 16.10
C GLU A 261 4.15 3.47 16.80
N GLU A 262 2.94 3.92 17.09
CA GLU A 262 2.67 5.20 17.75
C GLU A 262 3.28 5.26 19.15
N VAL A 263 3.23 4.16 19.91
CA VAL A 263 3.84 4.09 21.24
C VAL A 263 5.36 4.17 21.12
N LEU A 264 5.98 3.51 20.14
CA LEU A 264 7.42 3.61 19.91
C LEU A 264 7.84 5.04 19.59
N VAL A 265 7.11 5.71 18.69
CA VAL A 265 7.37 7.11 18.32
C VAL A 265 7.20 8.03 19.52
N GLN A 266 6.12 7.87 20.31
CA GLN A 266 5.89 8.67 21.52
C GLN A 266 6.99 8.50 22.57
N LYS A 267 7.45 7.27 22.80
CA LYS A 267 8.58 7.00 23.71
C LYS A 267 9.85 7.67 23.19
N ALA A 268 10.12 7.54 21.90
CA ALA A 268 11.30 8.16 21.31
C ALA A 268 11.27 9.69 21.41
N ASP A 269 10.13 10.31 21.09
CA ASP A 269 9.92 11.75 21.22
C ASP A 269 10.04 12.23 22.67
N TYR A 270 9.56 11.44 23.64
CA TYR A 270 9.71 11.73 25.05
C TYR A 270 11.18 11.82 25.45
N PHE A 271 12.01 10.84 25.10
CA PHE A 271 13.44 10.85 25.44
C PHE A 271 14.21 11.94 24.68
N CYS A 272 13.85 12.20 23.42
CA CYS A 272 14.46 13.29 22.64
C CYS A 272 14.26 14.67 23.30
N LYS A 273 13.16 14.88 24.03
CA LYS A 273 12.92 16.15 24.76
C LYS A 273 13.91 16.40 25.89
N PHE A 274 14.60 15.36 26.39
CA PHE A 274 15.64 15.51 27.40
C PHE A 274 17.03 15.78 26.81
N GLY A 275 17.12 16.04 25.50
CA GLY A 275 18.39 16.37 24.82
C GLY A 275 19.24 15.15 24.46
N ILE A 276 18.71 13.94 24.59
CA ILE A 276 19.37 12.70 24.17
C ILE A 276 19.35 12.63 22.63
N GLY A 277 20.47 12.22 22.02
CA GLY A 277 20.54 12.09 20.56
C GLY A 277 19.59 11.01 20.05
N LYS A 278 18.93 11.23 18.90
CA LYS A 278 17.94 10.28 18.35
C LYS A 278 18.49 8.85 18.21
N GLY A 279 19.74 8.69 17.77
CA GLY A 279 20.37 7.38 17.63
C GLY A 279 20.59 6.69 18.98
N GLU A 280 20.93 7.45 20.02
CA GLU A 280 21.08 6.96 21.38
C GLU A 280 19.72 6.54 21.96
N VAL A 281 18.65 7.31 21.68
CA VAL A 281 17.27 6.94 22.06
C VAL A 281 16.86 5.64 21.38
N GLY A 282 17.13 5.47 20.08
CA GLY A 282 16.85 4.24 19.36
C GLY A 282 17.54 3.03 19.99
N LEU A 283 18.83 3.16 20.34
CA LEU A 283 19.58 2.11 21.02
C LEU A 283 19.04 1.83 22.44
N LEU A 284 18.69 2.87 23.20
CA LEU A 284 18.11 2.75 24.53
C LEU A 284 16.82 1.92 24.51
N LEU A 285 15.91 2.21 23.58
CA LEU A 285 14.64 1.49 23.43
C LEU A 285 14.85 0.03 23.03
N LEU A 286 15.87 -0.29 22.23
CA LEU A 286 16.23 -1.67 21.90
C LEU A 286 16.88 -2.42 23.07
N GLN A 287 17.65 -1.72 23.91
CA GLN A 287 18.32 -2.34 25.06
C GLN A 287 17.35 -2.56 26.23
N SER A 288 16.40 -1.64 26.43
CA SER A 288 15.53 -1.58 27.60
C SER A 288 14.06 -1.36 27.21
N PRO A 289 13.37 -2.38 26.64
CA PRO A 289 12.00 -2.23 26.13
C PRO A 289 10.91 -2.09 27.21
N GLU A 290 11.27 -2.34 28.48
CA GLU A 290 10.39 -2.10 29.65
C GLU A 290 10.16 -0.60 29.90
N ILE A 291 11.05 0.24 29.37
CA ILE A 291 10.97 1.70 29.35
C ILE A 291 10.05 2.13 28.20
#